data_AF-A0A7S3AH57-F1
#
_entry.id   AF-A0A7S3AH57-F1
#
_cell.length_a   1.000
_cell.length_b   1.000
_cell.length_c   1.000
_cell.angle_alpha   90.00
_cell.angle_beta   90.00
_cell.angle_gamma   90.00
#
_symmetry.space_group_name_H-M   'P 1'
#
loop_
_entity.id
_entity.type
_entity.pdbx_description
1 polymer ?
#
loop_
_entity_poly.entity_id
_entity_poly.type
_entity_poly.pdbx_seq_one_letter_code
_entity_poly.pdbx_strand_id
1 'polypeptide(L)'
;ATPWDWARHAQLVACAADGELLGFVELWGEDSAALGNFSATTPQPSLFNLCVSQRARRLGVGSALVQACERKCCEWGDSDLFLKVRTDNAAACALYQSLGYEGCGMRDATGVPEWQLRWKGSLVPLQLLRKTVDRMPARDWWRSRFRQSEGERVPVRRYSEFKVTIDQVKAYRDKDAYVWFVLLILRNAAALSPAYRILPAAAIAATCVGYQLIVHSGF
;
A
#
# COMPACT_ATOMS: atom_id res chain seq x y z
N ALA A 1 -9.70 -2.82 -20.71
CA ALA A 1 -9.14 -1.74 -19.87
C ALA A 1 -8.98 -2.29 -18.46
N THR A 2 -7.86 -2.03 -17.79
CA THR A 2 -7.74 -2.32 -16.36
C THR A 2 -8.66 -1.39 -15.57
N PRO A 3 -9.19 -1.78 -14.41
CA PRO A 3 -10.04 -0.91 -13.58
C PRO A 3 -9.24 0.23 -12.89
N TRP A 4 -7.96 0.40 -13.24
CA TRP A 4 -7.03 1.34 -12.63
C TRP A 4 -6.57 2.36 -13.66
N ASP A 5 -6.67 3.64 -13.30
CA ASP A 5 -6.11 4.74 -14.08
C ASP A 5 -4.66 5.01 -13.63
N TRP A 6 -3.70 4.61 -14.47
CA TRP A 6 -2.28 4.84 -14.20
C TRP A 6 -1.88 6.32 -14.15
N ALA A 7 -2.67 7.23 -14.72
CA ALA A 7 -2.43 8.67 -14.60
C ALA A 7 -2.85 9.21 -13.23
N ARG A 8 -3.68 8.48 -12.49
CA ARG A 8 -4.18 8.84 -11.16
C ARG A 8 -3.75 7.82 -10.13
N HIS A 9 -2.43 7.75 -9.93
CA HIS A 9 -1.81 6.88 -8.95
C HIS A 9 -0.81 7.67 -8.09
N ALA A 10 -0.83 7.41 -6.78
CA ALA A 10 0.15 7.93 -5.84
C ALA A 10 0.51 6.89 -4.80
N GLN A 11 1.80 6.84 -4.44
CA GLN A 11 2.30 6.07 -3.31
C GLN A 11 2.82 7.04 -2.26
N LEU A 12 2.30 6.95 -1.04
CA LEU A 12 2.65 7.82 0.06
C LEU A 12 3.33 7.00 1.15
N VAL A 13 4.38 7.57 1.74
CA VAL A 13 5.18 6.93 2.78
C VAL A 13 5.28 7.86 3.99
N ALA A 14 5.28 7.25 5.17
CA ALA A 14 5.64 7.91 6.42
C ALA A 14 7.03 7.47 6.81
N CYS A 15 7.91 8.43 7.14
CA CYS A 15 9.28 8.15 7.53
C CYS A 15 9.62 8.84 8.87
N ALA A 16 10.53 8.24 9.62
CA ALA A 16 11.21 8.92 10.72
C ALA A 16 12.21 9.95 10.18
N ALA A 17 12.74 10.80 11.07
CA ALA A 17 13.68 11.86 10.71
C ALA A 17 14.99 11.35 10.08
N ASP A 18 15.38 10.11 10.41
CA ASP A 18 16.57 9.43 9.89
C ASP A 18 16.34 8.67 8.56
N GLY A 19 15.12 8.76 8.01
CA GLY A 19 14.70 8.10 6.79
C GLY A 19 14.14 6.68 6.97
N GLU A 20 13.98 6.19 8.20
CA GLU A 20 13.36 4.88 8.42
C GLU A 20 11.89 4.89 7.96
N LEU A 21 11.47 3.88 7.18
CA LEU A 21 10.08 3.72 6.76
C LEU A 21 9.19 3.23 7.92
N LEU A 22 8.15 4.00 8.23
CA LEU A 22 7.20 3.75 9.31
C LEU A 22 5.84 3.26 8.80
N GLY A 23 5.46 3.62 7.57
CA GLY A 23 4.21 3.19 6.96
C GLY A 23 4.12 3.58 5.50
N PHE A 24 3.14 3.01 4.82
CA PHE A 24 2.91 3.12 3.39
C PHE A 24 1.42 3.04 3.09
N VAL A 25 0.99 3.75 2.04
CA VAL A 25 -0.36 3.66 1.49
C VAL A 25 -0.32 3.98 0.00
N GLU A 26 -1.22 3.35 -0.75
CA GLU A 26 -1.42 3.63 -2.16
C GLU A 26 -2.77 4.33 -2.36
N LEU A 27 -2.83 5.21 -3.35
CA LEU A 27 -4.03 5.87 -3.79
C LEU A 27 -4.15 5.69 -5.30
N TRP A 28 -5.31 5.20 -5.75
CA TRP A 28 -5.58 4.92 -7.16
C TRP A 28 -6.91 5.54 -7.59
N GLY A 29 -7.00 5.99 -8.84
CA GLY A 29 -8.27 6.15 -9.55
C GLY A 29 -8.82 4.77 -9.91
N GLU A 30 -9.83 4.31 -9.18
CA GLU A 30 -10.48 3.02 -9.38
C GLU A 30 -11.80 3.18 -10.15
N ASP A 31 -12.07 2.27 -11.07
CA ASP A 31 -13.29 2.27 -11.87
C ASP A 31 -14.58 2.29 -11.02
N SER A 32 -15.53 3.10 -11.48
CA SER A 32 -16.87 3.29 -10.92
C SER A 32 -17.59 1.99 -10.52
N ALA A 33 -17.50 0.94 -11.35
CA ALA A 33 -18.13 -0.35 -11.12
C ALA A 33 -17.49 -1.09 -9.94
N ALA A 34 -16.20 -0.88 -9.69
CA ALA A 34 -15.50 -1.52 -8.57
C ALA A 34 -15.85 -0.88 -7.22
N LEU A 35 -16.47 0.30 -7.23
CA LEU A 35 -16.90 1.08 -6.05
C LEU A 35 -18.42 1.20 -5.93
N GLY A 36 -19.20 0.54 -6.79
CA GLY A 36 -20.66 0.60 -6.73
C GLY A 36 -21.25 1.98 -7.04
N ASN A 37 -20.48 2.90 -7.62
CA ASN A 37 -20.94 4.23 -8.02
C ASN A 37 -21.04 4.33 -9.55
N PHE A 38 -22.04 3.68 -10.14
CA PHE A 38 -22.18 3.55 -11.60
C PHE A 38 -22.47 4.85 -12.36
N SER A 39 -22.74 5.96 -11.65
CA SER A 39 -22.93 7.28 -12.26
C SER A 39 -21.64 8.09 -12.38
N ALA A 40 -20.51 7.61 -11.82
CA ALA A 40 -19.24 8.30 -11.91
C ALA A 40 -18.71 8.32 -13.36
N THR A 41 -18.36 9.52 -13.84
CA THR A 41 -17.85 9.74 -15.20
C THR A 41 -16.34 9.56 -15.32
N THR A 42 -15.63 9.52 -14.19
CA THR A 42 -14.19 9.27 -14.10
C THR A 42 -13.89 8.23 -13.01
N PRO A 43 -12.77 7.48 -13.11
CA PRO A 43 -12.28 6.66 -12.02
C PRO A 43 -12.22 7.47 -10.71
N GLN A 44 -12.61 6.88 -9.59
CA GLN A 44 -12.75 7.57 -8.31
C GLN A 44 -11.55 7.26 -7.41
N PRO A 45 -11.08 8.22 -6.59
CA PRO A 45 -9.95 7.98 -5.68
C PRO A 45 -10.29 6.92 -4.63
N SER A 46 -9.47 5.89 -4.56
CA SER A 46 -9.57 4.81 -3.58
C SER A 46 -8.21 4.52 -2.94
N LEU A 47 -8.16 4.41 -1.62
CA LEU A 47 -6.93 4.04 -0.92
C LEU A 47 -6.78 2.52 -0.76
N PHE A 48 -5.55 2.04 -0.90
CA PHE A 48 -5.16 0.63 -0.89
C PHE A 48 -3.92 0.40 -0.04
N ASN A 49 -3.76 -0.85 0.40
CA ASN A 49 -2.51 -1.37 0.95
C ASN A 49 -1.92 -0.53 2.10
N LEU A 50 -2.77 0.17 2.86
CA LEU A 50 -2.35 0.93 4.04
C LEU A 50 -1.71 -0.03 5.05
N CYS A 51 -0.44 0.19 5.34
CA CYS A 51 0.29 -0.56 6.33
C CYS A 51 1.14 0.36 7.21
N VAL A 52 1.25 -0.01 8.49
CA VAL A 52 2.06 0.69 9.47
C VAL A 52 2.92 -0.33 10.19
N SER A 53 4.23 -0.05 10.25
CA SER A 53 5.23 -0.82 10.98
C SER A 53 4.75 -1.06 12.41
N GLN A 54 4.91 -2.28 12.93
CA GLN A 54 4.41 -2.65 14.26
C GLN A 54 4.89 -1.67 15.35
N ARG A 55 6.16 -1.25 15.28
CA ARG A 55 6.78 -0.30 16.23
C ARG A 55 6.20 1.12 16.16
N ALA A 56 5.55 1.46 15.06
CA ALA A 56 4.98 2.79 14.79
C ALA A 56 3.44 2.82 14.88
N ARG A 57 2.81 1.69 15.22
CA ARG A 57 1.35 1.61 15.41
C ARG A 57 0.92 2.42 16.61
N ARG A 58 -0.32 2.93 16.57
CA ARG A 58 -0.93 3.75 17.64
C ARG A 58 -0.20 5.07 17.93
N LEU A 59 0.75 5.48 17.09
CA LEU A 59 1.41 6.79 17.17
C LEU A 59 0.79 7.85 16.23
N GLY A 60 -0.31 7.51 15.53
CA GLY A 60 -0.99 8.40 14.58
C GLY A 60 -0.50 8.29 13.13
N VAL A 61 0.46 7.42 12.82
CA VAL A 61 1.02 7.24 11.47
C VAL A 61 -0.05 6.86 10.44
N GLY A 62 -0.94 5.91 10.78
CA GLY A 62 -2.03 5.50 9.89
C GLY A 62 -2.98 6.65 9.57
N SER A 63 -3.36 7.44 10.59
CA SER A 63 -4.20 8.63 10.41
C SER A 63 -3.52 9.67 9.52
N ALA A 64 -2.22 9.92 9.72
CA ALA A 64 -1.47 10.87 8.91
C ALA A 64 -1.39 10.44 7.44
N LEU A 65 -1.21 9.14 7.17
CA LEU A 65 -1.21 8.59 5.81
C LEU A 65 -2.57 8.73 5.13
N VAL A 66 -3.67 8.40 5.82
CA VAL A 66 -5.03 8.55 5.29
C VAL A 66 -5.34 10.03 4.99
N GLN A 67 -5.00 10.95 5.89
CA GLN A 67 -5.18 12.39 5.65
C GLN A 67 -4.31 12.91 4.49
N ALA A 68 -3.13 12.32 4.26
CA ALA A 68 -2.33 12.63 3.09
C ALA A 68 -3.00 12.15 1.78
N CYS A 69 -3.67 10.99 1.80
CA CYS A 69 -4.53 10.55 0.70
C CYS A 69 -5.73 11.50 0.50
N GLU A 70 -6.36 11.98 1.58
CA GLU A 70 -7.45 12.96 1.49
C GLU A 70 -7.00 14.25 0.80
N ARG A 71 -5.82 14.77 1.16
CA ARG A 71 -5.23 15.94 0.45
C ARG A 71 -4.96 15.64 -1.02
N LYS A 72 -4.41 14.47 -1.32
CA LYS A 72 -4.12 14.07 -2.70
C LYS A 72 -5.39 13.90 -3.55
N CYS A 73 -6.46 13.41 -2.94
CA CYS A 73 -7.80 13.35 -3.52
C CYS A 73 -8.28 14.76 -3.91
N CYS A 74 -8.16 15.74 -3.00
CA CYS A 74 -8.51 17.13 -3.31
C CYS A 74 -7.61 17.74 -4.40
N GLU A 75 -6.30 17.41 -4.43
CA GLU A 75 -5.38 17.84 -5.49
C GLU A 75 -5.76 17.26 -6.87
N TRP A 76 -6.37 16.07 -6.91
CA TRP A 76 -6.93 15.50 -8.13
C TRP A 76 -8.27 16.11 -8.54
N GLY A 77 -8.85 16.97 -7.70
CA GLY A 77 -10.10 17.68 -7.97
C GLY A 77 -11.36 16.93 -7.54
N ASP A 78 -11.22 15.78 -6.87
CA ASP A 78 -12.34 15.01 -6.35
C ASP A 78 -12.78 15.52 -4.98
N SER A 79 -14.01 15.16 -4.61
CA SER A 79 -14.62 15.50 -3.32
C SER A 79 -14.91 14.28 -2.46
N ASP A 80 -14.65 13.06 -2.96
CA ASP A 80 -14.92 11.82 -2.27
C ASP A 80 -13.71 10.89 -2.34
N LEU A 81 -13.32 10.35 -1.19
CA LEU A 81 -12.29 9.32 -1.07
C LEU A 81 -12.93 8.02 -0.58
N PHE A 82 -12.66 6.93 -1.29
CA PHE A 82 -13.20 5.61 -1.02
C PHE A 82 -12.13 4.65 -0.48
N LEU A 83 -12.58 3.60 0.19
CA LEU A 83 -11.73 2.47 0.59
C LEU A 83 -12.56 1.21 0.81
N LYS A 84 -11.87 0.07 0.78
CA LYS A 84 -12.46 -1.24 1.12
C LYS A 84 -11.74 -1.80 2.33
N VAL A 85 -12.50 -2.17 3.36
CA VAL A 85 -11.97 -2.78 4.58
C VAL A 85 -12.68 -4.09 4.85
N ARG A 86 -11.95 -5.12 5.28
CA ARG A 86 -12.58 -6.36 5.76
C ARG A 86 -13.37 -6.06 7.03
N THR A 87 -14.57 -6.61 7.13
CA THR A 87 -15.44 -6.40 8.30
C THR A 87 -14.83 -6.89 9.61
N ASP A 88 -13.93 -7.88 9.56
CA ASP A 88 -13.24 -8.42 10.73
C ASP A 88 -11.95 -7.69 11.12
N ASN A 89 -11.53 -6.66 10.36
CA ASN A 89 -10.38 -5.84 10.71
C ASN A 89 -10.80 -4.68 11.63
N ALA A 90 -11.15 -5.01 12.88
CA ALA A 90 -11.66 -4.05 13.86
C ALA A 90 -10.75 -2.82 14.05
N ALA A 91 -9.42 -3.01 14.00
CA ALA A 91 -8.47 -1.91 14.13
C ALA A 91 -8.53 -0.92 12.96
N ALA A 92 -8.66 -1.42 11.72
CA ALA A 92 -8.80 -0.57 10.54
C ALA A 92 -10.19 0.09 10.49
N CYS A 93 -11.25 -0.65 10.81
CA CYS A 93 -12.60 -0.09 10.89
C CYS A 93 -12.65 1.09 11.88
N ALA A 94 -12.10 0.91 13.09
CA ALA A 94 -12.04 1.98 14.09
C ALA A 94 -11.21 3.19 13.62
N LEU A 95 -10.07 2.95 12.95
CA LEU A 95 -9.28 4.01 12.34
C LEU A 95 -10.11 4.85 11.37
N TYR A 96 -10.75 4.21 10.38
CA TYR A 96 -11.50 4.93 9.35
C TYR A 96 -12.74 5.64 9.91
N GLN A 97 -13.47 5.00 10.82
CA GLN A 97 -14.59 5.62 11.52
C GLN A 97 -14.15 6.86 12.30
N SER A 98 -13.05 6.79 13.05
CA SER A 98 -12.50 7.95 13.77
C SER A 98 -12.06 9.11 12.86
N LEU A 99 -11.81 8.83 11.58
CA LEU A 99 -11.46 9.81 10.57
C LEU A 99 -12.68 10.35 9.82
N GLY A 100 -13.89 9.88 10.14
CA GLY A 100 -15.14 10.32 9.53
C GLY A 100 -15.49 9.61 8.23
N TYR A 101 -14.99 8.39 8.01
CA TYR A 101 -15.46 7.55 6.90
C TYR A 101 -16.75 6.83 7.29
N GLU A 102 -17.68 6.80 6.36
CA GLU A 102 -19.01 6.21 6.50
C GLU A 102 -19.18 5.02 5.56
N GLY A 103 -19.96 4.02 5.97
CA GLY A 103 -20.25 2.86 5.13
C GLY A 103 -21.24 3.21 4.03
N CYS A 104 -20.88 2.93 2.78
CA CYS A 104 -21.75 3.18 1.62
C CYS A 104 -22.07 1.91 0.81
N GLY A 105 -21.50 0.77 1.18
CA GLY A 105 -21.81 -0.49 0.52
C GLY A 105 -21.11 -1.69 1.14
N MET A 106 -21.51 -2.87 0.68
CA MET A 106 -20.90 -4.15 1.03
C MET A 106 -20.54 -4.89 -0.25
N ARG A 107 -19.44 -5.61 -0.22
CA ARG A 107 -19.02 -6.49 -1.30
C ARG A 107 -18.76 -7.87 -0.74
N ASP A 108 -19.61 -8.80 -1.14
CA ASP A 108 -19.42 -10.20 -0.85
C ASP A 108 -18.16 -10.71 -1.52
N ALA A 109 -17.48 -11.61 -0.83
CA ALA A 109 -16.28 -12.26 -1.35
C ALA A 109 -16.64 -13.53 -2.16
N THR A 110 -17.90 -13.70 -2.58
CA THR A 110 -18.37 -14.88 -3.31
C THR A 110 -17.82 -14.94 -4.73
N GLY A 111 -17.64 -16.15 -5.26
CA GLY A 111 -17.24 -16.39 -6.66
C GLY A 111 -15.78 -16.07 -7.00
N VAL A 112 -14.89 -15.92 -6.01
CA VAL A 112 -13.45 -15.76 -6.28
C VAL A 112 -12.78 -17.13 -6.54
N PRO A 113 -11.80 -17.21 -7.47
CA PRO A 113 -11.05 -18.44 -7.71
C PRO A 113 -10.34 -18.96 -6.46
N GLU A 114 -10.12 -20.28 -6.37
CA GLU A 114 -9.55 -20.94 -5.19
C GLU A 114 -8.17 -20.39 -4.79
N TRP A 115 -7.32 -20.06 -5.76
CA TRP A 115 -6.01 -19.46 -5.48
C TRP A 115 -6.13 -18.13 -4.71
N GLN A 116 -7.18 -17.36 -4.99
CA GLN A 116 -7.42 -16.08 -4.34
C GLN A 116 -7.96 -16.28 -2.90
N LEU A 117 -8.68 -17.38 -2.66
CA LEU A 117 -9.08 -17.80 -1.31
C LEU A 117 -7.87 -18.11 -0.44
N ARG A 118 -6.95 -18.91 -0.97
CA ARG A 118 -5.72 -19.30 -0.27
C ARG A 118 -4.86 -18.07 0.06
N TRP A 119 -4.76 -17.13 -0.88
CA TRP A 119 -4.00 -15.90 -0.68
C TRP A 119 -4.64 -14.93 0.32
N LYS A 120 -5.97 -14.72 0.25
CA LYS A 120 -6.69 -13.83 1.19
C LYS A 120 -6.91 -14.43 2.58
N GLY A 121 -6.77 -15.75 2.72
CA GLY A 121 -6.91 -16.51 3.95
C GLY A 121 -8.35 -16.69 4.45
N SER A 122 -9.34 -15.99 3.89
CA SER A 122 -10.77 -16.13 4.23
C SER A 122 -11.67 -15.31 3.29
N LEU A 123 -12.95 -15.69 3.20
CA LEU A 123 -14.01 -15.00 2.45
C LEU A 123 -14.75 -13.99 3.32
N VAL A 124 -14.01 -13.06 3.92
CA VAL A 124 -14.64 -12.01 4.73
C VAL A 124 -15.17 -10.92 3.80
N PRO A 125 -16.44 -10.51 3.94
CA PRO A 125 -17.00 -9.40 3.19
C PRO A 125 -16.17 -8.14 3.34
N LEU A 126 -16.11 -7.35 2.27
CA LEU A 126 -15.51 -6.02 2.30
C LEU A 126 -16.61 -5.00 2.53
N GLN A 127 -16.44 -4.17 3.54
CA GLN A 127 -17.21 -2.95 3.70
C GLN A 127 -16.58 -1.87 2.82
N LEU A 128 -17.38 -1.26 1.96
CA LEU A 128 -17.00 -0.07 1.21
C LEU A 128 -17.28 1.14 2.10
N LEU A 129 -16.24 1.94 2.35
CA LEU A 129 -16.37 3.21 3.05
C LEU A 129 -16.09 4.37 2.10
N ARG A 130 -16.74 5.50 2.38
CA ARG A 130 -16.59 6.77 1.70
C ARG A 130 -16.42 7.87 2.74
N LYS A 131 -15.63 8.88 2.41
CA LYS A 131 -15.64 10.16 3.09
C LYS A 131 -15.68 11.26 2.05
N THR A 132 -16.60 12.20 2.23
CA THR A 132 -16.53 13.47 1.51
C THR A 132 -15.37 14.27 2.09
N VAL A 133 -14.37 14.52 1.26
CA VAL A 133 -13.21 15.32 1.61
C VAL A 133 -13.53 16.77 1.28
N ASP A 134 -13.64 17.61 2.32
CA ASP A 134 -13.74 19.04 2.09
C ASP A 134 -12.51 19.53 1.32
N ARG A 135 -12.68 20.60 0.53
CA ARG A 135 -11.57 21.45 0.10
C ARG A 135 -10.95 22.10 1.35
N MET A 136 -10.14 21.32 2.08
CA MET A 136 -9.53 21.59 3.39
C MET A 136 -10.50 21.86 4.56
N PRO A 137 -10.61 20.95 5.56
CA PRO A 137 -11.22 21.26 6.84
C PRO A 137 -10.22 21.90 7.84
N ALA A 138 -10.72 22.85 8.64
CA ALA A 138 -10.01 23.84 9.47
C ALA A 138 -9.35 23.36 10.78
N ARG A 139 -9.01 22.07 10.95
CA ARG A 139 -8.44 21.59 12.24
C ARG A 139 -7.08 20.91 12.09
N ASP A 140 -6.07 21.75 12.21
CA ASP A 140 -4.62 21.52 12.14
C ASP A 140 -4.02 20.77 13.34
N TRP A 141 -4.77 19.89 14.02
CA TRP A 141 -4.26 19.20 15.21
C TRP A 141 -3.04 18.32 14.91
N TRP A 142 -2.94 17.78 13.69
CA TRP A 142 -1.84 16.91 13.28
C TRP A 142 -0.59 17.69 12.85
N ARG A 143 -0.72 18.98 12.50
CA ARG A 143 0.42 19.85 12.11
C ARG A 143 1.39 20.07 13.26
N SER A 144 0.90 20.11 14.49
CA SER A 144 1.74 20.21 15.69
C SER A 144 2.50 18.91 15.98
N ARG A 145 2.01 17.76 15.48
CA ARG A 145 2.53 16.43 15.78
C ARG A 145 3.37 15.80 14.66
N PHE A 146 3.14 16.21 13.41
CA PHE A 146 3.89 15.76 12.25
C PHE A 146 4.40 16.98 11.49
N ARG A 147 5.72 17.09 11.33
CA ARG A 147 6.35 18.20 10.61
C ARG A 147 6.01 18.08 9.11
N GLN A 148 4.95 18.74 8.69
CA GLN A 148 4.68 19.07 7.29
C GLN A 148 4.48 20.59 7.26
N SER A 149 5.44 21.31 6.70
CA SER A 149 5.32 22.77 6.62
C SER A 149 4.32 23.13 5.53
N GLU A 150 3.44 24.09 5.83
CA GLU A 150 2.37 24.51 4.92
C GLU A 150 2.96 25.04 3.61
N GLY A 151 2.51 24.52 2.47
CA GLY A 151 3.00 24.94 1.15
C GLY A 151 4.32 24.28 0.69
N GLU A 152 4.99 23.49 1.53
CA GLU A 152 6.13 22.69 1.10
C GLU A 152 5.62 21.45 0.38
N ARG A 153 5.85 21.38 -0.93
CA ARG A 153 5.56 20.18 -1.75
C ARG A 153 6.14 18.97 -1.01
N VAL A 154 5.32 17.96 -0.76
CA VAL A 154 5.81 16.67 -0.25
C VAL A 154 6.91 16.20 -1.20
N PRO A 155 8.17 16.12 -0.76
CA PRO A 155 9.27 15.86 -1.67
C PRO A 155 9.09 14.48 -2.29
N VAL A 156 9.14 14.41 -3.61
CA VAL A 156 9.18 13.14 -4.33
C VAL A 156 10.51 12.48 -3.99
N ARG A 157 10.45 11.42 -3.19
CA ARG A 157 11.64 10.64 -2.83
C ARG A 157 11.87 9.54 -3.85
N ARG A 158 13.14 9.28 -4.14
CA ARG A 158 13.55 8.11 -4.93
C ARG A 158 13.53 6.88 -4.03
N TYR A 159 13.22 5.73 -4.61
CA TYR A 159 13.21 4.47 -3.85
C TYR A 159 14.58 4.20 -3.16
N SER A 160 15.68 4.70 -3.75
CA SER A 160 17.05 4.58 -3.24
C SER A 160 17.30 5.32 -1.92
N GLU A 161 16.44 6.27 -1.55
CA GLU A 161 16.56 7.02 -0.29
C GLU A 161 16.01 6.23 0.90
N PHE A 162 15.23 5.17 0.67
CA PHE A 162 14.65 4.37 1.73
C PHE A 162 15.62 3.29 2.18
N LYS A 163 15.80 3.18 3.49
CA LYS A 163 16.56 2.10 4.12
C LYS A 163 15.62 0.94 4.41
N VAL A 164 15.69 -0.10 3.58
CA VAL A 164 15.10 -1.41 3.90
C VAL A 164 16.24 -2.39 4.10
N THR A 165 16.41 -2.88 5.33
CA THR A 165 17.49 -3.82 5.66
C THR A 165 16.97 -5.26 5.68
N ILE A 166 17.84 -6.21 5.36
CA ILE A 166 17.48 -7.64 5.46
C ILE A 166 17.09 -8.02 6.90
N ASP A 167 17.64 -7.33 7.91
CA ASP A 167 17.32 -7.58 9.31
C ASP A 167 15.89 -7.14 9.67
N GLN A 168 15.38 -6.07 9.06
CA GLN A 168 13.97 -5.69 9.19
C GLN A 168 13.05 -6.75 8.57
N VAL A 169 13.44 -7.35 7.45
CA VAL A 169 12.69 -8.45 6.84
C VAL A 169 12.76 -9.69 7.72
N LYS A 170 13.93 -9.96 8.33
CA LYS A 170 14.10 -11.05 9.27
C LYS A 170 13.19 -10.96 10.48
N ALA A 171 12.93 -9.75 10.94
CA ALA A 171 12.06 -9.49 12.08
C ALA A 171 10.61 -9.96 11.86
N TYR A 172 10.12 -10.08 10.61
CA TYR A 172 8.78 -10.60 10.34
C TYR A 172 8.62 -12.09 10.62
N ARG A 173 9.73 -12.85 10.74
CA ARG A 173 9.74 -14.31 10.99
C ARG A 173 8.87 -15.12 10.01
N ASP A 174 8.60 -14.57 8.83
CA ASP A 174 7.79 -15.17 7.77
C ASP A 174 8.71 -15.58 6.62
N LYS A 175 8.78 -16.88 6.35
CA LYS A 175 9.64 -17.45 5.29
C LYS A 175 9.26 -16.93 3.91
N ASP A 176 7.97 -16.70 3.67
CA ASP A 176 7.47 -16.24 2.37
C ASP A 176 7.80 -14.76 2.17
N ALA A 177 7.77 -13.96 3.24
CA ALA A 177 8.19 -12.57 3.19
C ALA A 177 9.64 -12.38 2.70
N TYR A 178 10.55 -13.31 3.03
CA TYR A 178 11.92 -13.28 2.47
C TYR A 178 11.95 -13.56 0.99
N VAL A 179 11.22 -14.58 0.52
CA VAL A 179 11.16 -14.94 -0.90
C VAL A 179 10.62 -13.75 -1.69
N TRP A 180 9.51 -13.16 -1.24
CA TRP A 180 8.94 -11.98 -1.87
C TRP A 180 9.87 -10.77 -1.82
N PHE A 181 10.57 -10.55 -0.72
CA PHE A 181 11.54 -9.46 -0.62
C PHE A 181 12.73 -9.65 -1.55
N VAL A 182 13.28 -10.87 -1.64
CA VAL A 182 14.36 -11.21 -2.57
C VAL A 182 13.90 -11.04 -4.01
N LEU A 183 12.73 -11.56 -4.37
CA LEU A 183 12.16 -11.38 -5.71
C LEU A 183 11.91 -9.90 -6.03
N LEU A 184 11.45 -9.11 -5.05
CA LEU A 184 11.28 -7.66 -5.20
C LEU A 184 12.63 -6.97 -5.43
N ILE A 185 13.66 -7.33 -4.66
CA ILE A 185 15.04 -6.83 -4.85
C ILE A 185 15.51 -7.17 -6.26
N LEU A 186 15.40 -8.44 -6.68
CA LEU A 186 15.85 -8.94 -7.97
C LEU A 186 15.13 -8.24 -9.14
N ARG A 187 13.81 -8.07 -9.03
CA ARG A 187 12.99 -7.34 -10.03
C ARG A 187 13.42 -5.89 -10.18
N ASN A 188 13.84 -5.25 -9.09
CA ASN A 188 14.23 -3.83 -9.08
C ASN A 188 15.77 -3.64 -9.06
N ALA A 189 16.56 -4.69 -9.28
CA ALA A 189 18.01 -4.72 -9.06
C ALA A 189 18.84 -3.87 -10.03
N ALA A 190 18.21 -3.11 -10.94
CA ALA A 190 18.90 -2.10 -11.71
C ALA A 190 19.57 -1.04 -10.82
N ALA A 191 19.21 -0.97 -9.53
CA ALA A 191 19.63 0.15 -8.69
C ALA A 191 19.85 -0.24 -7.20
N LEU A 192 20.56 -1.34 -6.96
CA LEU A 192 21.12 -1.65 -5.64
C LEU A 192 22.54 -1.07 -5.49
N SER A 193 22.91 -0.70 -4.25
CA SER A 193 24.27 -0.29 -3.89
C SER A 193 25.32 -1.34 -4.31
N PRO A 194 26.59 -0.97 -4.56
CA PRO A 194 27.62 -1.85 -5.13
C PRO A 194 27.76 -3.24 -4.49
N ALA A 195 27.51 -3.35 -3.18
CA ALA A 195 27.58 -4.61 -2.42
C ALA A 195 26.61 -5.72 -2.90
N TYR A 196 25.53 -5.38 -3.61
CA TYR A 196 24.47 -6.33 -3.99
C TYR A 196 24.37 -6.58 -5.50
N ARG A 197 25.33 -6.09 -6.30
CA ARG A 197 25.36 -6.29 -7.76
C ARG A 197 25.47 -7.76 -8.18
N ILE A 198 26.00 -8.62 -7.31
CA ILE A 198 26.21 -10.05 -7.61
C ILE A 198 24.97 -10.92 -7.35
N LEU A 199 23.99 -10.43 -6.59
CA LEU A 199 22.81 -11.23 -6.19
C LEU A 199 21.93 -11.66 -7.36
N PRO A 200 21.62 -10.81 -8.36
CA PRO A 200 20.85 -11.24 -9.53
C PRO A 200 21.57 -12.29 -10.35
N ALA A 201 22.87 -12.11 -10.59
CA ALA A 201 23.68 -13.09 -11.30
C ALA A 201 23.76 -14.42 -10.54
N ALA A 202 23.93 -14.39 -9.22
CA ALA A 202 23.96 -15.59 -8.37
C ALA A 202 22.60 -16.31 -8.32
N ALA A 203 21.48 -15.58 -8.27
CA ALA A 203 20.14 -16.16 -8.27
C ALA A 203 19.78 -16.80 -9.62
N ILE A 204 20.14 -16.15 -10.73
CA ILE A 204 19.99 -16.73 -12.07
C ILE A 204 20.86 -17.99 -12.19
N ALA A 205 22.13 -17.92 -11.77
CA ALA A 205 23.03 -19.07 -11.81
C ALA A 205 22.50 -20.24 -10.96
N ALA A 206 22.03 -19.98 -9.74
CA ALA A 206 21.43 -21.00 -8.88
C ALA A 206 20.16 -21.62 -9.50
N THR A 207 19.34 -20.81 -10.17
CA THR A 207 18.14 -21.29 -10.87
C THR A 207 18.51 -22.14 -12.10
N CYS A 208 19.49 -21.72 -12.89
CA CYS A 208 20.01 -22.49 -14.02
C CYS A 208 20.67 -23.80 -13.56
N VAL A 209 21.45 -23.79 -12.48
CA VAL A 209 22.06 -24.99 -11.90
C VAL A 209 20.98 -25.92 -11.36
N GLY A 210 19.98 -25.41 -10.63
CA GLY A 210 18.84 -26.19 -10.19
C GLY A 210 18.07 -26.84 -11.34
N TYR A 211 17.81 -26.08 -12.42
CA TYR A 211 17.17 -26.60 -13.63
C TYR A 211 18.02 -27.68 -14.31
N GLN A 212 19.32 -27.46 -14.48
CA GLN A 212 20.25 -28.45 -15.06
C GLN A 212 20.32 -29.72 -14.22
N LEU A 213 20.34 -29.59 -12.88
CA LEU A 213 20.28 -30.73 -11.97
C LEU A 213 18.94 -31.47 -12.10
N ILE A 214 17.80 -30.79 -12.17
CA ILE A 214 16.50 -31.46 -12.35
C ILE A 214 16.43 -32.18 -13.71
N VAL A 215 16.89 -31.54 -14.79
CA VAL A 215 16.81 -32.09 -16.15
C VAL A 215 17.85 -33.19 -16.41
N HIS A 216 19.00 -33.19 -15.73
CA HIS A 216 20.07 -34.17 -15.95
C HIS A 216 20.24 -35.19 -14.83
N SER A 217 19.55 -35.05 -13.69
CA SER A 217 19.60 -36.06 -12.61
C SER A 217 18.48 -37.10 -12.69
N GLY A 218 17.62 -37.06 -13.71
CA GLY A 218 16.67 -38.14 -14.02
C GLY A 218 15.69 -38.47 -12.88
N PHE A 219 15.17 -37.46 -12.18
CA PHE A 219 13.99 -37.59 -11.33
C PHE A 219 12.73 -37.16 -12.08
#